data_AF-V5T8U7-F1
#
_entry.id   AF-V5T8U7-F1
#
_cell.length_a   1.000
_cell.length_b   1.000
_cell.length_c   1.000
_cell.angle_alpha   90.00
_cell.angle_beta   90.00
_cell.angle_gamma   90.00
#
_symmetry.space_group_name_H-M   'P 1'
#
loop_
_entity.id
_entity.type
_entity.pdbx_description
1 polymer ?
#
loop_
_entity_poly.entity_id
_entity_poly.type
_entity_poly.pdbx_seq_one_letter_code
_entity_poly.pdbx_strand_id
1 'polypeptide(L)' 'EPTVIDVRTGTYRQLFHPEQLINGKEDAANNYARGHYTIGKEIIDLVLDRVRKLSDQCPGLQGCLVGHSLGGGA' A
#
# COMPACT_ATOMS: atom_id res chain seq x y z
N GLU A 1 -7.27 -1.84 6.88
CA GLU A 1 -6.99 -2.44 8.20
C GLU A 1 -5.61 -1.99 8.69
N PRO A 2 -5.47 -1.38 9.88
CA PRO A 2 -4.18 -0.88 10.35
C PRO A 2 -3.24 -1.95 10.93
N THR A 3 -3.75 -3.14 11.23
CA THR A 3 -3.11 -4.25 11.97
C THR A 3 -1.93 -4.88 11.25
N VAL A 4 -1.91 -4.90 9.91
CA VAL A 4 -0.85 -5.60 9.16
C VAL A 4 0.43 -4.76 9.03
N ILE A 5 0.34 -3.43 9.09
CA ILE A 5 1.51 -2.54 9.01
C ILE A 5 2.09 -2.24 10.40
N ASP A 6 2.23 -3.29 11.22
CA ASP A 6 2.95 -3.26 12.51
C ASP A 6 4.47 -3.28 12.34
N VAL A 7 4.98 -3.25 11.10
CA VAL A 7 6.41 -2.99 10.83
C VAL A 7 6.87 -1.68 11.47
N ARG A 8 5.95 -0.75 11.77
CA ARG A 8 6.18 0.47 12.54
C ARG A 8 6.68 0.23 13.97
N THR A 9 6.39 -0.92 14.57
CA THR A 9 6.78 -1.29 15.95
C THR A 9 7.78 -2.44 16.00
N GLY A 10 7.95 -3.21 14.91
CA GLY A 10 8.87 -4.33 14.82
C GLY A 10 10.37 -3.97 14.74
N THR A 11 11.22 -4.99 14.68
CA THR A 11 12.69 -4.87 14.64
C THR A 11 13.19 -3.97 13.50
N TYR A 12 12.51 -3.98 12.36
CA TYR A 12 12.87 -3.20 11.16
C TYR A 12 12.15 -1.85 11.05
N ARG A 13 11.59 -1.32 12.14
CA ARG A 13 10.83 -0.05 12.13
C ARG A 13 11.57 1.17 11.60
N GLN A 14 12.91 1.16 11.64
CA GLN A 14 13.74 2.27 11.15
C GLN A 14 14.16 2.11 9.68
N LEU A 15 13.89 0.95 9.07
CA LEU A 15 14.31 0.66 7.70
C LEU A 15 13.41 1.36 6.66
N PHE A 16 12.12 1.50 6.96
CA PHE A 16 11.14 2.01 6.03
C PHE A 16 10.75 3.46 6.37
N HIS A 17 10.61 4.30 5.35
CA HIS A 17 10.13 5.66 5.57
C HIS A 17 8.65 5.62 6.00
N PRO A 18 8.23 6.32 7.08
CA PRO A 18 6.86 6.24 7.60
C PRO A 18 5.77 6.60 6.59
N GLU A 19 6.10 7.42 5.57
CA GLU A 19 5.18 7.79 4.49
C GLU A 19 4.99 6.71 3.41
N GLN A 20 5.88 5.72 3.33
CA GLN A 20 5.74 4.56 2.44
C GLN A 20 4.80 3.49 3.03
N LEU A 21 4.49 3.61 4.32
CA LEU A 21 3.65 2.68 5.07
C LEU A 21 2.19 3.20 5.09
N ILE A 22 1.39 2.87 4.09
CA ILE A 22 0.03 3.42 3.92
C ILE A 22 -1.02 2.44 4.49
N ASN A 23 -1.88 2.91 5.40
CA ASN A 23 -2.96 2.13 6.00
C ASN A 23 -4.33 2.69 5.64
N GLY A 24 -5.27 1.79 5.31
CA GLY A 24 -6.69 2.10 5.24
C GLY A 24 -7.39 1.94 6.59
N LYS A 25 -8.43 2.75 6.83
CA LYS A 25 -9.26 2.67 8.05
C LYS A 25 -10.06 1.37 8.10
N GLU A 26 -10.59 0.93 6.96
CA GLU A 26 -11.38 -0.29 6.82
C GLU A 26 -10.64 -1.36 6.02
N ASP A 27 -11.10 -2.61 6.11
CA ASP A 27 -10.62 -3.74 5.30
C ASP A 27 -11.61 -4.08 4.16
N ALA A 28 -11.11 -4.74 3.11
CA ALA A 28 -11.91 -5.26 2.02
C ALA A 28 -12.77 -6.47 2.44
N ALA A 29 -12.49 -7.11 3.58
CA ALA A 29 -13.24 -8.23 4.14
C ALA A 29 -13.42 -9.41 3.14
N ASN A 30 -12.33 -9.79 2.46
CA ASN A 30 -12.30 -10.84 1.42
C ASN A 30 -13.24 -10.58 0.23
N ASN A 31 -13.64 -9.31 -0.01
CA ASN A 31 -14.53 -8.94 -1.10
C ASN A 31 -13.79 -8.08 -2.13
N TYR A 32 -13.55 -8.68 -3.31
CA TYR A 32 -12.91 -7.99 -4.43
C TYR A 32 -13.64 -6.71 -4.86
N ALA A 33 -14.98 -6.72 -4.90
CA ALA A 33 -15.72 -5.54 -5.30
C ALA A 33 -15.56 -4.40 -4.28
N ARG A 34 -15.47 -4.75 -2.99
CA ARG A 34 -15.23 -3.78 -1.93
C ARG A 34 -13.84 -3.17 -2.05
N GLY A 35 -12.81 -4.01 -2.19
CA GLY A 35 -11.44 -3.55 -2.37
C GLY A 35 -11.24 -2.75 -3.65
N HIS A 36 -11.80 -3.17 -4.78
CA HIS A 36 -11.55 -2.51 -6.06
C HIS A 36 -12.40 -1.24 -6.27
N TYR A 37 -13.71 -1.28 -5.99
CA TYR A 37 -14.62 -0.20 -6.38
C TYR A 37 -14.95 0.80 -5.28
N THR A 38 -14.83 0.42 -4.00
CA THR A 38 -15.22 1.26 -2.86
C THR A 38 -14.01 1.69 -2.04
N ILE A 39 -13.52 0.82 -1.15
CA ILE A 39 -12.46 1.15 -0.20
C ILE A 39 -11.13 1.46 -0.90
N GLY A 40 -10.75 0.68 -1.92
CA GLY A 40 -9.50 0.95 -2.64
C GLY A 40 -9.54 2.26 -3.43
N LYS A 41 -10.72 2.71 -3.88
CA LYS A 41 -10.86 3.99 -4.58
C LYS A 41 -10.56 5.19 -3.67
N GLU A 42 -10.77 5.07 -2.36
CA GLU A 42 -10.43 6.13 -1.41
C GLU A 42 -8.92 6.26 -1.18
N ILE A 43 -8.16 5.19 -1.41
CA ILE A 43 -6.73 5.09 -1.07
C ILE A 43 -5.83 5.14 -2.31
N ILE A 44 -6.35 4.80 -3.49
CA ILE A 44 -5.56 4.68 -4.73
C ILE A 44 -4.80 5.96 -5.07
N ASP A 45 -5.41 7.13 -4.92
CA ASP A 45 -4.78 8.41 -5.24
C ASP A 45 -3.58 8.70 -4.32
N LEU A 46 -3.71 8.35 -3.03
CA LEU A 46 -2.62 8.48 -2.07
C LEU A 46 -1.47 7.53 -2.41
N VAL A 47 -1.76 6.28 -2.76
CA VAL A 47 -0.74 5.29 -3.14
C VAL A 47 -0.02 5.74 -4.41
N LEU A 48 -0.75 6.20 -5.42
CA LEU A 48 -0.18 6.68 -6.68
C LEU A 48 0.74 7.89 -6.49
N ASP A 49 0.37 8.85 -5.62
CA ASP A 49 1.24 9.99 -5.30
C ASP A 49 2.56 9.54 -4.65
N ARG A 50 2.51 8.56 -3.73
CA ARG A 50 3.72 8.03 -3.09
C ARG A 50 4.61 7.25 -4.04
N VAL A 51 4.01 6.44 -4.93
CA VAL A 51 4.76 5.73 -5.99
C VAL A 51 5.40 6.72 -6.95
N ARG A 52 4.69 7.79 -7.34
CA ARG A 52 5.24 8.85 -8.21
C ARG A 52 6.46 9.51 -7.56
N LYS A 53 6.38 9.91 -6.29
CA LYS A 53 7.51 10.51 -5.57
C LYS A 53 8.76 9.62 -5.54
N LEU A 54 8.57 8.30 -5.44
CA LEU A 54 9.69 7.35 -5.53
C LEU A 54 10.22 7.21 -6.94
N SER A 55 9.33 7.18 -7.94
CA SER A 55 9.71 7.16 -9.34
C SER A 55 10.53 8.39 -9.75
N ASP A 56 10.17 9.58 -9.25
CA ASP A 56 10.87 10.83 -9.56
C ASP A 56 12.30 10.86 -8.99
N GLN A 57 12.58 10.07 -7.94
CA GLN A 57 13.91 9.91 -7.37
C GLN A 57 14.77 8.88 -8.14
N CYS A 58 14.19 8.15 -9.10
CA CYS A 58 14.87 7.13 -9.88
C CYS A 58 15.16 7.65 -11.31
N PRO A 59 16.44 7.86 -11.70
CA PRO A 59 16.79 8.36 -13.04
C PRO A 59 16.52 7.37 -14.19
N GLY A 60 16.14 6.12 -13.88
CA GLY A 60 15.90 5.07 -14.87
C GLY A 60 15.03 3.94 -14.32
N LEU A 61 13.82 4.26 -13.84
CA LEU A 61 12.89 3.25 -13.34
C LEU A 61 12.50 2.25 -14.44
N GLN A 62 12.77 0.97 -14.23
CA GLN A 62 12.45 -0.10 -15.19
C GLN A 62 11.04 -0.68 -15.01
N GLY A 63 10.55 -0.71 -13.77
CA GLY A 63 9.25 -1.30 -13.44
C GLY A 63 9.03 -1.41 -11.94
N CYS A 64 7.97 -2.11 -11.57
CA CYS A 64 7.61 -2.37 -10.18
C CYS A 64 7.35 -3.87 -9.95
N LEU A 65 7.57 -4.31 -8.71
CA LEU A 65 7.22 -5.65 -8.24
C LEU A 65 6.03 -5.51 -7.29
N VAL A 66 4.92 -6.19 -7.61
CA VAL A 66 3.69 -6.14 -6.81
C VAL A 66 3.49 -7.48 -6.12
N GLY A 67 3.57 -7.48 -4.79
CA GLY A 67 3.23 -8.63 -3.96
C GLY A 67 1.81 -8.48 -3.42
N HIS A 68 0.91 -9.41 -3.78
CA HIS A 68 -0.46 -9.45 -3.27
C HIS A 68 -0.99 -10.89 -3.19
N SER A 69 -2.05 -11.11 -2.40
CA SER A 69 -2.75 -12.38 -2.36
C SER A 69 -3.93 -12.38 -3.33
N LEU A 70 -4.24 -13.53 -3.95
CA LEU A 70 -5.38 -13.62 -4.87
C LEU A 70 -6.75 -13.69 -4.15
N GLY A 71 -6.77 -14.11 -2.88
CA GLY A 71 -8.01 -14.39 -2.14
C GLY A 71 -8.48 -13.26 -1.20
N GLY A 72 -7.62 -12.31 -0.84
CA GLY A 72 -7.89 -11.35 0.24
C GLY A 72 -8.82 -10.18 -0.11
N GLY A 73 -9.13 -9.98 -1.39
CA GLY A 73 -9.98 -8.86 -1.84
C GLY A 73 -9.36 -7.46 -1.71
N ALA A 74 -8.22 -7.32 -1.01
CA ALA A 74 -7.37 -6.13 -0.92
C ALA A 74 -6.05 -6.31 -1.68
#